data_AF-A0A1X7TDX5-F1
#
_entry.id   AF-A0A1X7TDX5-F1
#
_cell.length_a   1.000
_cell.length_b   1.000
_cell.length_c   1.000
_cell.angle_alpha   90.00
_cell.angle_beta   90.00
_cell.angle_gamma   90.00
#
_symmetry.space_group_name_H-M   'P 1'
#
loop_
_entity.id
_entity.type
_entity.pdbx_description
1 polymer ?
#
loop_
_entity_poly.entity_id
_entity_poly.type
_entity_poly.pdbx_seq_one_letter_code
_entity_poly.pdbx_strand_id
1 'polypeptide(L)'
;GKRSHAFVELVDLYRTISELVGAPSPGDDIEGVSFASLFDSPDLNAHEAALALNKTPAAYSQYTRCLKSIDAPKQWDNNSCSETSKNKFMGYSVRVPNWRYTAWMEWDDSRLKAKWESEPYAVELYDHHKSDGADGTENDFNQCEIENVADKNPEVVKELQNQLKSFFN
;
A
#
# COMPACT_ATOMS: atom_id res chain seq x y z
N GLY A 1 24.57 -8.46 8.11
CA GLY A 1 23.46 -8.42 7.12
C GLY A 1 23.58 -7.16 6.30
N LYS A 2 22.99 -7.14 5.10
CA LYS A 2 22.87 -5.93 4.26
C LYS A 2 21.42 -5.42 4.31
N ARG A 3 21.21 -4.14 3.96
CA ARG A 3 19.88 -3.51 3.87
C ARG A 3 19.52 -3.33 2.40
N SER A 4 18.23 -3.34 2.09
CA SER A 4 17.71 -3.04 0.76
C SER A 4 16.62 -1.97 0.87
N HIS A 5 16.57 -1.08 -0.12
CA HIS A 5 15.55 -0.05 -0.28
C HIS A 5 14.41 -0.48 -1.22
N ALA A 6 14.37 -1.76 -1.59
CA ALA A 6 13.35 -2.29 -2.48
C ALA A 6 11.96 -2.34 -1.81
N PHE A 7 10.93 -2.05 -2.59
CA PHE A 7 9.54 -2.22 -2.17
C PHE A 7 9.11 -3.66 -2.45
N VAL A 8 9.02 -4.44 -1.37
CA VAL A 8 8.55 -5.83 -1.39
C VAL A 8 7.28 -5.94 -0.55
N GLU A 9 6.44 -6.91 -0.90
CA GLU A 9 5.15 -7.14 -0.27
C GLU A 9 5.09 -8.56 0.29
N LEU A 10 4.24 -8.82 1.29
CA LEU A 10 4.16 -10.17 1.86
C LEU A 10 3.70 -11.21 0.83
N VAL A 11 2.93 -10.80 -0.18
CA VAL A 11 2.49 -11.66 -1.29
C VAL A 11 3.66 -12.15 -2.16
N ASP A 12 4.78 -11.42 -2.18
CA ASP A 12 6.01 -11.80 -2.89
C ASP A 12 6.71 -13.02 -2.26
N LEU A 13 6.39 -13.33 -1.00
CA LEU A 13 7.12 -14.32 -0.20
C LEU A 13 7.02 -15.73 -0.77
N TYR A 14 5.85 -16.14 -1.27
CA TYR A 14 5.66 -17.50 -1.78
C TYR A 14 6.59 -17.76 -2.98
N ARG A 15 6.58 -16.87 -3.98
CA ARG A 15 7.46 -16.98 -5.14
C ARG A 15 8.94 -16.92 -4.75
N THR A 16 9.28 -16.03 -3.81
CA THR A 16 10.66 -15.89 -3.33
C THR A 16 11.19 -17.16 -2.67
N ILE A 17 10.43 -17.76 -1.74
CA ILE A 17 10.85 -18.99 -1.07
C ILE A 17 10.98 -20.13 -2.08
N SER A 18 10.01 -20.28 -2.99
CA SER A 18 10.06 -21.34 -4.01
C SER A 18 11.32 -21.24 -4.88
N GLU A 19 11.70 -20.04 -5.31
CA GLU A 19 12.93 -19.82 -6.08
C GLU A 19 14.18 -20.17 -5.26
N LEU A 20 14.29 -19.67 -4.02
CA LEU A 20 15.45 -19.87 -3.15
C LEU A 20 15.72 -21.35 -2.83
N VAL A 21 14.66 -22.17 -2.73
CA VAL A 21 14.79 -23.61 -2.43
C VAL A 21 14.82 -24.49 -3.69
N GLY A 22 14.74 -23.90 -4.89
CA GLY A 22 14.69 -24.64 -6.15
C GLY A 22 13.40 -25.45 -6.35
N ALA A 23 12.30 -25.05 -5.71
CA ALA A 23 10.99 -25.64 -5.94
C ALA A 23 10.40 -25.15 -7.27
N PRO A 24 9.40 -25.86 -7.84
CA PRO A 24 8.65 -25.35 -8.97
C PRO A 24 8.06 -23.96 -8.67
N SER A 25 8.10 -23.07 -9.65
CA SER A 25 7.45 -21.76 -9.52
C SER A 25 5.95 -21.95 -9.25
N PRO A 26 5.36 -21.17 -8.33
CA PRO A 26 3.91 -21.08 -8.21
C PRO A 26 3.26 -20.73 -9.55
N GLY A 27 2.01 -21.15 -9.74
CA GLY A 27 1.23 -20.89 -10.95
C GLY A 27 1.00 -19.41 -11.22
N ASP A 28 0.51 -19.09 -12.41
CA ASP A 28 0.25 -17.71 -12.84
C ASP A 28 -0.92 -17.05 -12.09
N ASP A 29 -1.71 -17.84 -11.35
CA ASP A 29 -2.80 -17.42 -10.48
C ASP A 29 -2.34 -16.86 -9.12
N ILE A 30 -1.05 -17.00 -8.80
CA ILE A 30 -0.45 -16.47 -7.57
C ILE A 30 0.13 -15.08 -7.82
N GLU A 31 -0.33 -14.09 -7.08
CA GLU A 31 0.21 -12.73 -7.17
C GLU A 31 1.62 -12.60 -6.57
N GLY A 32 2.23 -11.44 -6.77
CA GLY A 32 3.57 -11.11 -6.27
C GLY A 32 4.70 -11.48 -7.24
N VAL A 33 5.90 -11.06 -6.89
CA VAL A 33 7.14 -11.27 -7.65
C VAL A 33 8.24 -11.73 -6.72
N SER A 34 9.03 -12.72 -7.14
CA SER A 34 10.19 -13.14 -6.35
C SER A 34 11.22 -12.02 -6.22
N PHE A 35 11.68 -11.73 -5.01
CA PHE A 35 12.78 -10.80 -4.75
C PHE A 35 14.11 -11.50 -4.47
N ALA A 36 14.24 -12.78 -4.82
CA ALA A 36 15.45 -13.57 -4.55
C ALA A 36 16.73 -12.94 -5.15
N SER A 37 16.64 -12.28 -6.31
CA SER A 37 17.78 -11.59 -6.93
C SER A 37 18.36 -10.45 -6.07
N LEU A 38 17.57 -9.88 -5.16
CA LEU A 38 18.04 -8.82 -4.25
C LEU A 38 19.02 -9.33 -3.18
N PHE A 39 19.08 -10.63 -2.92
CA PHE A 39 20.07 -11.18 -1.98
C PHE A 39 21.50 -10.99 -2.53
N ASP A 40 21.67 -11.01 -3.86
CA ASP A 40 22.94 -10.76 -4.53
C ASP A 40 23.16 -9.27 -4.85
N SER A 41 22.07 -8.51 -5.03
CA SER A 41 22.08 -7.07 -5.36
C SER A 41 21.31 -6.20 -4.34
N PRO A 42 21.69 -6.20 -3.05
CA PRO A 42 20.92 -5.52 -2.00
C PRO A 42 21.05 -4.00 -2.02
N ASP A 43 22.13 -3.50 -2.62
CA ASP A 43 22.52 -2.08 -2.58
C ASP A 43 21.77 -1.23 -3.65
N LEU A 44 20.87 -1.84 -4.43
CA LEU A 44 20.02 -1.14 -5.40
C LEU A 44 19.07 -0.17 -4.69
N ASN A 45 18.88 1.01 -5.27
CA ASN A 45 17.84 1.93 -4.82
C ASN A 45 16.43 1.40 -5.20
N ALA A 46 15.38 2.02 -4.67
CA ALA A 46 14.00 1.59 -4.88
C ALA A 46 13.61 1.42 -6.36
N HIS A 47 14.03 2.34 -7.23
CA HIS A 47 13.71 2.30 -8.66
C HIS A 47 14.52 1.23 -9.40
N GLU A 48 15.81 1.10 -9.08
CA GLU A 48 16.68 0.08 -9.66
C GLU A 48 16.23 -1.34 -9.28
N ALA A 49 15.88 -1.53 -8.01
CA ALA A 49 15.34 -2.80 -7.53
C ALA A 49 14.02 -3.13 -8.22
N ALA A 50 13.10 -2.17 -8.31
CA ALA A 50 11.82 -2.36 -8.99
C ALA A 50 12.01 -2.74 -10.47
N LEU A 51 12.95 -2.10 -11.16
CA LEU A 51 13.33 -2.47 -12.53
C LEU A 51 13.90 -3.89 -12.61
N ALA A 52 14.80 -4.26 -11.70
CA ALA A 52 15.39 -5.60 -11.65
C ALA A 52 14.34 -6.70 -11.39
N LEU A 53 13.29 -6.37 -10.64
CA LEU A 53 12.16 -7.25 -10.36
C LEU A 53 11.03 -7.13 -11.39
N ASN A 54 11.16 -6.28 -12.41
CA ASN A 54 10.09 -6.00 -13.37
C ASN A 54 8.75 -5.64 -12.67
N LYS A 55 8.81 -4.84 -11.60
CA LYS A 55 7.64 -4.33 -10.86
C LYS A 55 7.68 -2.80 -10.74
N THR A 56 6.55 -2.22 -10.33
CA THR A 56 6.50 -0.81 -9.92
C THR A 56 7.22 -0.65 -8.57
N PRO A 57 7.96 0.45 -8.33
CA PRO A 57 8.57 0.74 -7.02
C PRO A 57 7.48 1.17 -6.03
N ALA A 58 6.62 0.23 -5.66
CA ALA A 58 5.45 0.46 -4.84
C ALA A 58 5.15 -0.77 -3.99
N ALA A 59 4.57 -0.54 -2.82
CA ALA A 59 3.94 -1.55 -1.99
C ALA A 59 2.51 -1.12 -1.69
N TYR A 60 1.57 -2.06 -1.80
CA TYR A 60 0.15 -1.81 -1.65
C TYR A 60 -0.37 -2.40 -0.34
N SER A 61 -1.40 -1.77 0.20
CA SER A 61 -2.09 -2.25 1.40
C SER A 61 -3.54 -1.83 1.34
N GLN A 62 -4.41 -2.58 2.00
CA GLN A 62 -5.82 -2.23 2.09
C GLN A 62 -6.39 -2.59 3.46
N TYR A 63 -7.40 -1.83 3.89
CA TYR A 63 -8.12 -2.12 5.13
C TYR A 63 -9.57 -1.65 5.06
N THR A 64 -10.49 -2.50 5.52
CA THR A 64 -11.93 -2.19 5.50
C THR A 64 -12.36 -1.39 6.72
N ARG A 65 -13.37 -0.52 6.54
CA ARG A 65 -14.09 0.15 7.63
C ARG A 65 -15.59 -0.07 7.48
N CYS A 66 -16.20 -0.43 8.61
CA CYS A 66 -17.62 -0.70 8.73
C CYS A 66 -18.28 0.37 9.59
N LEU A 67 -18.40 1.56 9.01
CA LEU A 67 -19.08 2.70 9.65
C LEU A 67 -20.57 2.39 9.85
N LYS A 68 -21.07 2.56 11.07
CA LYS A 68 -22.50 2.41 11.39
C LYS A 68 -23.35 3.50 10.75
N SER A 69 -22.84 4.74 10.73
CA SER A 69 -23.43 5.90 10.07
C SER A 69 -22.33 6.87 9.66
N ILE A 70 -22.49 7.49 8.49
CA ILE A 70 -21.58 8.54 8.00
C ILE A 70 -21.77 9.84 8.80
N ASP A 71 -22.96 10.07 9.35
CA ASP A 71 -23.27 11.27 10.15
C ASP A 71 -22.91 11.11 11.63
N ALA A 72 -22.22 10.02 11.99
CA ALA A 72 -21.83 9.77 13.37
C ALA A 72 -20.84 10.86 13.85
N PRO A 73 -21.07 11.51 15.01
CA PRO A 73 -20.20 12.58 15.51
C PRO A 73 -18.79 12.09 15.89
N LYS A 74 -18.61 10.78 16.08
CA LYS A 74 -17.33 10.12 16.35
C LYS A 74 -17.19 8.92 15.42
N GLN A 75 -16.88 9.18 14.15
CA GLN A 75 -16.69 8.13 13.15
C GLN A 75 -15.58 7.13 13.47
N TRP A 76 -14.66 7.47 14.38
CA TRP A 76 -13.63 6.57 14.91
C TRP A 76 -14.18 5.58 15.95
N ASP A 77 -15.33 5.87 16.56
CA ASP A 77 -15.95 5.01 17.57
C ASP A 77 -16.68 3.86 16.88
N ASN A 78 -16.18 2.63 17.10
CA ASN A 78 -16.80 1.39 16.66
C ASN A 78 -17.02 1.29 15.13
N ASN A 79 -15.99 1.65 14.34
CA ASN A 79 -15.98 1.55 12.87
C ASN A 79 -15.22 0.32 12.34
N SER A 80 -14.76 -0.56 13.23
CA SER A 80 -14.15 -1.84 12.89
C SER A 80 -15.21 -2.80 12.38
N CYS A 81 -14.83 -3.65 11.42
CA CYS A 81 -15.72 -4.68 10.90
C CYS A 81 -15.79 -5.89 11.84
N SER A 82 -17.00 -6.32 12.15
CA SER A 82 -17.31 -7.65 12.72
C SER A 82 -17.83 -8.59 11.63
N GLU A 83 -17.99 -9.88 11.94
CA GLU A 83 -18.55 -10.88 11.02
C GLU A 83 -19.92 -10.50 10.44
N THR A 84 -20.70 -9.69 11.16
CA THR A 84 -22.05 -9.25 10.76
C THR A 84 -22.08 -7.85 10.16
N SER A 85 -20.95 -7.16 10.14
CA SER A 85 -20.84 -5.80 9.65
C SER A 85 -20.77 -5.76 8.12
N LYS A 86 -21.42 -4.77 7.52
CA LYS A 86 -21.28 -4.51 6.08
C LYS A 86 -20.14 -3.54 5.84
N ASN A 87 -19.24 -3.90 4.92
CA ASN A 87 -18.18 -3.01 4.47
C ASN A 87 -18.81 -1.77 3.85
N LYS A 88 -18.43 -0.59 4.36
CA LYS A 88 -18.89 0.68 3.82
C LYS A 88 -17.81 1.35 3.00
N PHE A 89 -16.59 1.29 3.52
CA PHE A 89 -15.43 1.88 2.87
C PHE A 89 -14.27 0.89 2.91
N MET A 90 -13.44 0.96 1.88
CA MET A 90 -12.15 0.30 1.84
C MET A 90 -11.09 1.37 1.68
N GLY A 91 -10.14 1.43 2.61
CA GLY A 91 -8.95 2.25 2.49
C GLY A 91 -7.93 1.52 1.64
N TYR A 92 -7.59 2.07 0.49
CA TYR A 92 -6.51 1.59 -0.37
C TYR A 92 -5.30 2.48 -0.19
N SER A 93 -4.15 1.88 0.07
CA SER A 93 -2.91 2.60 0.31
C SER A 93 -1.83 2.15 -0.66
N VAL A 94 -1.03 3.10 -1.13
CA VAL A 94 0.21 2.86 -1.86
C VAL A 94 1.36 3.59 -1.17
N ARG A 95 2.45 2.86 -0.91
CA ARG A 95 3.73 3.40 -0.46
C ARG A 95 4.67 3.36 -1.66
N VAL A 96 5.11 4.52 -2.11
CA VAL A 96 6.08 4.74 -3.19
C VAL A 96 7.29 5.48 -2.62
N PRO A 97 8.41 5.66 -3.36
CA PRO A 97 9.48 6.55 -2.92
C PRO A 97 8.93 7.91 -2.46
N ASN A 98 9.33 8.31 -1.25
CA ASN A 98 8.97 9.59 -0.63
C ASN A 98 7.49 9.86 -0.33
N TRP A 99 6.55 8.94 -0.59
CA TRP A 99 5.14 9.17 -0.28
C TRP A 99 4.40 7.92 0.18
N ARG A 100 3.47 8.11 1.14
CA ARG A 100 2.34 7.19 1.35
C ARG A 100 1.05 7.92 1.03
N TYR A 101 0.25 7.34 0.16
CA TYR A 101 -1.08 7.83 -0.18
C TYR A 101 -2.13 6.79 0.19
N THR A 102 -3.23 7.22 0.82
CA THR A 102 -4.39 6.38 1.12
C THR A 102 -5.66 7.06 0.63
N ALA A 103 -6.50 6.31 -0.09
CA ALA A 103 -7.83 6.73 -0.52
C ALA A 103 -8.89 5.84 0.14
N TRP A 104 -9.83 6.46 0.86
CA TRP A 104 -10.97 5.80 1.46
C TRP A 104 -12.14 5.78 0.48
N MET A 105 -12.26 4.69 -0.26
CA MET A 105 -13.26 4.53 -1.32
C MET A 105 -14.53 3.89 -0.78
N GLU A 106 -15.69 4.33 -1.25
CA GLU A 106 -16.94 3.63 -0.97
C GLU A 106 -16.90 2.23 -1.59
N TRP A 107 -17.34 1.23 -0.83
CA TRP A 107 -17.29 -0.17 -1.20
C TRP A 107 -18.64 -0.64 -1.76
N ASP A 108 -18.61 -1.35 -2.90
CA ASP A 108 -19.78 -2.01 -3.50
C ASP A 108 -19.73 -3.51 -3.20
N ASP A 109 -20.45 -3.92 -2.14
CA ASP A 109 -20.59 -5.32 -1.73
C ASP A 109 -21.13 -6.23 -2.85
N SER A 110 -21.93 -5.71 -3.77
CA SER A 110 -22.52 -6.53 -4.85
C SER A 110 -21.52 -6.88 -5.94
N ARG A 111 -20.50 -6.03 -6.11
CA ARG A 111 -19.45 -6.18 -7.13
C ARG A 111 -18.11 -6.57 -6.54
N LEU A 112 -18.00 -6.64 -5.21
CA LEU A 112 -16.77 -6.89 -4.45
C LEU A 112 -15.63 -5.96 -4.89
N LYS A 113 -15.95 -4.68 -5.10
CA LYS A 113 -14.97 -3.68 -5.51
C LYS A 113 -15.33 -2.29 -5.00
N ALA A 114 -14.33 -1.42 -4.96
CA ALA A 114 -14.57 0.00 -4.74
C ALA A 114 -15.28 0.66 -5.92
N LYS A 115 -16.00 1.74 -5.60
CA LYS A 115 -16.60 2.63 -6.60
C LYS A 115 -15.54 3.61 -7.13
N TRP A 116 -14.67 3.13 -8.00
CA TRP A 116 -13.56 3.92 -8.58
C TRP A 116 -13.98 5.07 -9.52
N GLU A 117 -15.28 5.22 -9.79
CA GLU A 117 -15.84 6.33 -10.58
C GLU A 117 -16.35 7.48 -9.72
N SER A 118 -16.40 7.31 -8.38
CA SER A 118 -16.67 8.39 -7.44
C SER A 118 -15.38 8.92 -6.82
N GLU A 119 -15.41 10.16 -6.37
CA GLU A 119 -14.33 10.71 -5.55
C GLU A 119 -14.16 9.92 -4.23
N PRO A 120 -12.92 9.81 -3.71
CA PRO A 120 -12.70 9.25 -2.39
C PRO A 120 -13.50 10.01 -1.32
N TYR A 121 -13.98 9.30 -0.30
CA TYR A 121 -14.63 9.92 0.85
C TYR A 121 -13.65 10.76 1.67
N ALA A 122 -12.42 10.25 1.81
CA ALA A 122 -11.32 10.93 2.46
C ALA A 122 -10.01 10.45 1.81
N VAL A 123 -8.99 11.31 1.88
CA VAL A 123 -7.64 11.00 1.41
C VAL A 123 -6.62 11.35 2.46
N GLU A 124 -5.51 10.61 2.45
CA GLU A 124 -4.35 10.85 3.30
C GLU A 124 -3.11 10.86 2.41
N LEU A 125 -2.25 11.86 2.60
CA LEU A 125 -0.94 11.90 1.97
C LEU A 125 0.12 12.24 3.02
N TYR A 126 1.12 11.37 3.14
CA TYR A 126 2.22 11.52 4.08
C TYR A 126 3.55 11.59 3.33
N ASP A 127 4.35 12.60 3.68
CA ASP A 127 5.67 12.85 3.11
C ASP A 127 6.72 11.93 3.77
N HIS A 128 7.46 11.20 2.93
CA HIS A 128 8.55 10.30 3.30
C HIS A 128 9.94 10.74 2.81
N HIS A 129 10.14 11.95 2.28
CA HIS A 129 11.45 12.43 1.81
C HIS A 129 12.52 12.48 2.91
N LYS A 130 12.11 12.58 4.18
CA LYS A 130 13.00 12.59 5.36
C LYS A 130 12.89 11.30 6.19
N SER A 131 11.99 10.43 5.77
CA SER A 131 11.64 9.16 6.42
C SER A 131 12.39 8.01 5.75
N ASP A 132 13.63 8.25 5.31
CA ASP A 132 14.58 7.21 4.89
C ASP A 132 15.93 7.38 5.66
N GLY A 133 15.84 7.68 6.96
CA GLY A 133 16.97 7.74 7.88
C GLY A 133 17.73 6.40 7.90
N ALA A 134 19.04 6.49 7.70
CA ALA A 134 19.95 5.36 7.54
C ALA A 134 20.08 4.41 8.76
N ASP A 135 19.23 4.50 9.78
CA ASP A 135 19.29 3.68 11.00
C ASP A 135 18.12 2.69 11.15
N GLY A 136 17.04 2.81 10.38
CA GLY A 136 15.88 1.92 10.48
C GLY A 136 15.06 2.12 11.76
N THR A 137 15.13 3.31 12.38
CA THR A 137 14.35 3.68 13.57
C THR A 137 12.96 4.24 13.25
N GLU A 138 12.54 4.25 11.98
CA GLU A 138 11.26 4.78 11.48
C GLU A 138 10.01 3.96 11.81
N ASN A 139 10.17 2.93 12.64
CA ASN A 139 9.04 2.32 13.35
C ASN A 139 8.61 3.17 14.58
N ASP A 140 9.16 4.36 14.78
CA ASP A 140 8.63 5.32 15.73
C ASP A 140 7.36 5.99 15.15
N PHE A 141 6.22 5.41 15.49
CA PHE A 141 4.88 5.92 15.20
C PHE A 141 4.67 7.39 15.62
N ASN A 142 5.56 7.97 16.43
CA ASN A 142 5.50 9.37 16.84
C ASN A 142 6.27 10.33 15.94
N GLN A 143 7.05 9.83 14.97
CA GLN A 143 7.95 10.66 14.15
C GLN A 143 7.62 10.68 12.66
N CYS A 144 6.81 9.75 12.16
CA CYS A 144 6.41 9.67 10.76
C CYS A 144 4.87 9.66 10.63
N GLU A 145 4.38 10.09 9.46
CA GLU A 145 2.93 10.05 9.11
C GLU A 145 2.02 10.81 10.11
N ILE A 146 2.51 11.90 10.71
CA ILE A 146 1.79 12.69 11.73
C ILE A 146 0.99 13.88 11.17
N GLU A 147 1.26 14.29 9.92
CA GLU A 147 0.57 15.38 9.24
C GLU A 147 0.07 14.90 7.87
N ASN A 148 -1.25 15.00 7.65
CA ASN A 148 -1.82 14.80 6.33
C ASN A 148 -1.59 16.05 5.47
N VAL A 149 -0.77 15.94 4.43
CA VAL A 149 -0.37 17.05 3.54
C VAL A 149 -1.08 17.02 2.18
N ALA A 150 -2.19 16.28 2.05
CA ALA A 150 -2.93 16.12 0.79
C ALA A 150 -3.37 17.46 0.18
N ASP A 151 -3.94 18.36 0.99
CA ASP A 151 -4.42 19.68 0.53
C ASP A 151 -3.32 20.56 -0.06
N LYS A 152 -2.07 20.35 0.37
CA LYS A 152 -0.90 21.11 -0.09
C LYS A 152 -0.27 20.51 -1.35
N ASN A 153 -0.62 19.28 -1.74
CA ASN A 153 0.04 18.52 -2.82
C ASN A 153 -1.00 17.86 -3.76
N PRO A 154 -1.90 18.63 -4.39
CA PRO A 154 -3.01 18.08 -5.18
C PRO A 154 -2.56 17.28 -6.40
N GLU A 155 -1.43 17.62 -7.02
CA GLU A 155 -0.89 16.88 -8.17
C GLU A 155 -0.41 15.48 -7.77
N VAL A 156 0.26 15.36 -6.61
CA VAL A 156 0.70 14.07 -6.06
C VAL A 156 -0.50 13.20 -5.70
N VAL A 157 -1.52 13.78 -5.08
CA VAL A 157 -2.79 13.09 -4.78
C VAL A 157 -3.41 12.54 -6.05
N LYS A 158 -3.49 13.35 -7.11
CA LYS A 158 -4.08 12.94 -8.39
C LYS A 158 -3.29 11.81 -9.06
N GLU A 159 -1.96 11.90 -9.06
CA GLU A 159 -1.08 10.86 -9.61
C GLU A 159 -1.29 9.52 -8.88
N LEU A 160 -1.18 9.54 -7.55
CA LEU A 160 -1.27 8.32 -6.74
C LEU A 160 -2.71 7.76 -6.68
N GLN A 161 -3.74 8.60 -6.80
CA GLN A 161 -5.12 8.16 -6.99
C GLN A 161 -5.29 7.37 -8.30
N ASN A 162 -4.68 7.86 -9.39
CA ASN A 162 -4.73 7.13 -10.67
C ASN A 162 -3.95 5.82 -10.60
N GLN A 163 -2.82 5.78 -9.89
CA GLN A 163 -2.07 4.55 -9.67
C GLN A 163 -2.89 3.53 -8.87
N LEU A 164 -3.53 3.93 -7.78
CA LEU A 164 -4.43 3.07 -7.01
C LEU A 164 -5.58 2.54 -7.86
N LYS A 165 -6.23 3.42 -8.63
CA LYS A 165 -7.30 3.01 -9.56
C LYS A 165 -6.78 2.01 -10.58
N SER A 166 -5.61 2.22 -11.16
CA SER A 166 -5.04 1.30 -12.15
C SER A 166 -4.66 -0.06 -11.56
N PHE A 167 -4.31 -0.11 -10.28
CA PHE A 167 -3.90 -1.35 -9.62
C PHE A 167 -5.10 -2.16 -9.10
N PHE A 168 -6.10 -1.50 -8.53
CA PHE A 168 -7.22 -2.14 -7.82
C PHE A 168 -8.56 -2.18 -8.58
N ASN A 169 -8.68 -1.57 -9.77
CA ASN A 169 -9.91 -1.58 -10.57
C ASN A 169 -9.87 -2.62 -11.70
#